data_AF-A0A8H6C492-F1
#
_entry.id   AF-A0A8H6C492-F1
#
_cell.length_a   1.000
_cell.length_b   1.000
_cell.length_c   1.000
_cell.angle_alpha   90.00
_cell.angle_beta   90.00
_cell.angle_gamma   90.00
#
_symmetry.space_group_name_H-M   'P 1'
#
loop_
_entity.id
_entity.type
_entity.pdbx_description
1 polymer ?
#
loop_
_entity_poly.entity_id
_entity_poly.type
_entity_poly.pdbx_seq_one_letter_code
_entity_poly.pdbx_strand_id
1 'polypeptide(L)'
;MAISPKIKALVDLATVIAILLNFFVYFYPDIVNPTEKCNWYNAPEQKSKYTFLNNNLPTDWVNKLVLNFPSLKEQEEVVSNDIHMLLFGDPQINGNWPSTKYIKRLDNYGNDYYLGHIYNTMKRRLNPSHVTVMGDLFSSQWILDSEFYNRTYRFQSRVYNDVYDWVYRNRSIPNYDQPLFINLTGNHDIGYSDEWRIVVLDSLTLEGPALQEEFVNYTWSFLENLRDRENPNFKGSTILLTHVPMYKKAGLCRDGPEHKYYINNEKEPYKNGKSGIILTGHDHEGCDDWYNYINGEWIASKEKQSAERESVREVVVRAMMGEFDGQTGILTGILMMLVILGISISVTARLLFNTGGGQAKLLYL
;
A
#
# COMPACT_ATOMS: atom_id res chain seq x y z
N MET A 1 -23.99 -48.95 2.77
CA MET A 1 -23.05 -49.73 1.94
C MET A 1 -21.95 -50.24 2.85
N ALA A 2 -21.82 -51.56 3.02
CA ALA A 2 -20.76 -52.14 3.84
C ALA A 2 -19.42 -52.02 3.10
N ILE A 3 -18.42 -51.45 3.76
CA ILE A 3 -17.06 -51.30 3.21
C ILE A 3 -16.47 -52.70 3.01
N SER A 4 -15.91 -52.97 1.82
CA SER A 4 -15.25 -54.23 1.50
C SER A 4 -14.17 -54.58 2.55
N PRO A 5 -14.03 -55.84 2.99
CA PRO A 5 -13.02 -56.25 3.96
C PRO A 5 -11.59 -55.83 3.57
N LYS A 6 -11.29 -55.81 2.26
CA LYS A 6 -10.00 -55.36 1.74
C LYS A 6 -9.78 -53.85 1.91
N ILE A 7 -10.85 -53.05 1.72
CA ILE A 7 -10.79 -51.59 1.92
C ILE A 7 -10.67 -51.28 3.41
N LYS A 8 -11.38 -52.01 4.27
CA LYS A 8 -11.24 -51.87 5.73
C LYS A 8 -9.81 -52.15 6.20
N ALA A 9 -9.21 -53.25 5.74
CA ALA A 9 -7.81 -53.58 6.08
C ALA A 9 -6.81 -52.51 5.61
N LEU A 10 -7.04 -51.91 4.44
CA LEU A 10 -6.22 -50.79 3.93
C LEU A 10 -6.38 -49.53 4.78
N VAL A 11 -7.60 -49.20 5.21
CA VAL A 11 -7.86 -48.06 6.09
C VAL A 11 -7.21 -48.29 7.46
N ASP A 12 -7.38 -49.47 8.05
CA ASP A 12 -6.78 -49.83 9.34
C ASP A 12 -5.24 -49.74 9.26
N LEU A 13 -4.64 -50.24 8.18
CA LEU A 13 -3.19 -50.12 7.94
C LEU A 13 -2.76 -48.65 7.82
N ALA A 14 -3.48 -47.84 7.04
CA ALA A 14 -3.18 -46.42 6.88
C ALA A 14 -3.29 -45.66 8.21
N THR A 15 -4.28 -45.99 9.04
CA THR A 15 -4.43 -45.42 10.38
C THR A 15 -3.27 -45.81 11.30
N VAL A 16 -2.85 -47.09 11.29
CA VAL A 16 -1.69 -47.54 12.07
C VAL A 16 -0.42 -46.81 11.63
N ILE A 17 -0.19 -46.70 10.32
CA ILE A 17 0.95 -45.95 9.76
C ILE A 17 0.89 -44.48 10.19
N ALA A 18 -0.28 -43.85 10.14
CA ALA A 18 -0.46 -42.46 10.56
C ALA A 18 -0.17 -42.26 12.05
N ILE A 19 -0.60 -43.19 12.92
CA ILE A 19 -0.30 -43.17 14.35
C ILE A 19 1.21 -43.29 14.58
N LEU A 20 1.86 -44.25 13.92
CA LEU A 20 3.30 -44.46 14.02
C LEU A 20 4.11 -43.26 13.51
N LEU A 21 3.68 -42.65 12.40
CA LEU A 21 4.31 -41.43 11.87
C LEU A 21 4.13 -40.24 12.80
N ASN A 22 2.94 -40.05 13.39
CA ASN A 22 2.73 -38.99 14.37
C ASN A 22 3.63 -39.20 15.59
N PHE A 23 3.67 -40.43 16.12
CA PHE A 23 4.57 -40.76 17.23
C PHE A 23 6.03 -40.48 16.85
N PHE A 24 6.46 -40.91 15.66
CA PHE A 24 7.79 -40.62 15.17
C PHE A 24 8.03 -39.11 15.09
N VAL A 25 7.16 -38.30 14.50
CA VAL A 25 7.38 -36.84 14.37
C VAL A 25 7.56 -36.14 15.74
N TYR A 26 6.85 -36.57 16.78
CA TYR A 26 6.99 -35.97 18.11
C TYR A 26 8.22 -36.47 18.88
N PHE A 27 8.64 -37.71 18.65
CA PHE A 27 9.73 -38.35 19.40
C PHE A 27 10.99 -38.61 18.57
N TYR A 28 11.03 -38.22 17.29
CA TYR A 28 12.15 -38.48 16.40
C TYR A 28 13.47 -37.97 16.97
N PRO A 29 13.56 -36.78 17.63
CA PRO A 29 14.84 -36.32 18.13
C PRO A 29 15.42 -37.27 19.17
N ASP A 30 14.57 -37.94 19.98
CA ASP A 30 14.97 -38.96 20.97
C ASP A 30 15.32 -40.30 20.30
N ILE A 31 14.60 -40.64 19.23
CA ILE A 31 14.76 -41.92 18.53
C ILE A 31 16.05 -41.93 17.72
N VAL A 32 16.44 -40.81 17.10
CA VAL A 32 17.58 -40.75 16.17
C VAL A 32 18.82 -40.04 16.72
N ASN A 33 18.74 -39.35 17.87
CA ASN A 33 19.90 -38.67 18.47
C ASN A 33 20.18 -39.14 19.90
N PRO A 34 21.43 -39.03 20.38
CA PRO A 34 21.75 -39.18 21.79
C PRO A 34 20.98 -38.18 22.65
N THR A 35 20.58 -38.60 23.86
CA THR A 35 19.77 -37.80 24.79
C THR A 35 20.36 -36.41 25.05
N GLU A 36 21.69 -36.29 25.12
CA GLU A 36 22.44 -35.04 25.36
C GLU A 36 22.16 -33.94 24.33
N LYS A 37 21.72 -34.31 23.12
CA LYS A 37 21.41 -33.36 22.03
C LYS A 37 19.94 -32.93 22.01
N CYS A 38 19.13 -33.46 22.91
CA CYS A 38 17.71 -33.20 22.93
C CYS A 38 17.34 -32.07 23.89
N ASN A 39 16.31 -31.30 23.55
CA ASN A 39 15.86 -30.16 24.36
C ASN A 39 15.37 -30.54 25.78
N TRP A 40 15.11 -31.83 26.04
CA TRP A 40 14.75 -32.32 27.38
C TRP A 40 15.96 -32.73 28.24
N TYR A 41 17.19 -32.73 27.69
CA TYR A 41 18.39 -32.99 28.48
C TYR A 41 18.60 -31.87 29.50
N ASN A 42 18.63 -32.22 30.80
CA ASN A 42 18.64 -31.28 31.93
C ASN A 42 17.45 -30.29 31.97
N ALA A 43 16.34 -30.59 31.29
CA ALA A 43 15.14 -29.79 31.43
C ALA A 43 14.57 -29.92 32.86
N PRO A 44 14.03 -28.84 33.44
CA PRO A 44 13.42 -28.88 34.76
C PRO A 44 12.24 -29.86 34.77
N GLU A 45 12.11 -30.67 35.83
CA GLU A 45 11.01 -31.61 35.97
C GLU A 45 9.66 -30.89 35.88
N GLN A 46 8.79 -31.39 35.00
CA GLN A 46 7.46 -30.91 34.74
C GLN A 46 6.45 -31.99 35.13
N LYS A 47 5.34 -31.58 35.71
CA LYS A 47 4.21 -32.46 35.99
C LYS A 47 3.12 -32.29 34.96
N SER A 48 2.37 -33.36 34.73
CA SER A 48 1.15 -33.29 33.94
C SER A 48 -0.04 -32.84 34.79
N LYS A 49 -0.98 -32.09 34.19
CA LYS A 49 -2.31 -31.81 34.73
C LYS A 49 -3.08 -33.09 35.11
N TYR A 50 -2.77 -34.23 34.48
CA TYR A 50 -3.42 -35.50 34.75
C TYR A 50 -2.59 -36.34 35.73
N THR A 51 -3.09 -36.47 36.96
CA THR A 51 -2.46 -37.25 38.03
C THR A 51 -2.18 -38.71 37.66
N PHE A 52 -3.01 -39.31 36.81
CA PHE A 52 -2.79 -40.66 36.28
C PHE A 52 -1.46 -40.79 35.52
N LEU A 53 -1.08 -39.79 34.71
CA LEU A 53 0.17 -39.82 33.95
C LEU A 53 1.37 -39.72 34.90
N ASN A 54 1.29 -38.86 35.91
CA ASN A 54 2.36 -38.69 36.90
C ASN A 54 2.57 -39.93 37.78
N ASN A 55 1.51 -40.70 38.05
CA ASN A 55 1.57 -41.87 38.93
C ASN A 55 1.96 -43.16 38.21
N ASN A 56 1.71 -43.27 36.89
CA ASN A 56 1.89 -44.52 36.14
C ASN A 56 3.02 -44.49 35.12
N LEU A 57 3.63 -43.33 34.84
CA LEU A 57 4.76 -43.20 33.93
C LEU A 57 6.02 -42.73 34.66
N PRO A 58 7.22 -43.15 34.23
CA PRO A 58 8.47 -42.60 34.74
C PRO A 58 8.55 -41.08 34.53
N THR A 59 9.17 -40.36 35.46
CA THR A 59 9.30 -38.90 35.42
C THR A 59 9.88 -38.38 34.10
N ASP A 60 10.87 -39.09 33.54
CA ASP A 60 11.46 -38.77 32.23
C ASP A 60 10.45 -38.82 31.09
N TRP A 61 9.55 -39.82 31.11
CA TRP A 61 8.51 -39.96 30.10
C TRP A 61 7.42 -38.91 30.26
N VAL A 62 7.07 -38.57 31.50
CA VAL A 62 6.15 -37.46 31.80
C VAL A 62 6.75 -36.14 31.29
N ASN A 63 8.02 -35.86 31.55
CA ASN A 63 8.72 -34.68 31.03
C ASN A 63 8.70 -34.61 29.51
N LYS A 64 9.09 -35.70 28.83
CA LYS A 64 9.08 -35.77 27.36
C LYS A 64 7.67 -35.58 26.78
N LEU A 65 6.64 -36.15 27.41
CA LEU A 65 5.25 -35.97 27.01
C LEU A 65 4.79 -34.53 27.20
N VAL A 66 5.05 -33.93 28.36
CA VAL A 66 4.61 -32.58 28.69
C VAL A 66 5.33 -31.53 27.83
N LEU A 67 6.60 -31.72 27.51
CA LEU A 67 7.36 -30.83 26.63
C LEU A 67 6.90 -30.90 25.17
N ASN A 68 6.52 -32.08 24.67
CA ASN A 68 5.96 -32.24 23.32
C ASN A 68 4.49 -31.82 23.23
N PHE A 69 3.75 -31.93 24.34
CA PHE A 69 2.34 -31.59 24.44
C PHE A 69 2.12 -30.61 25.60
N PRO A 70 2.38 -29.30 25.40
CA PRO A 70 2.21 -28.28 26.44
C PRO A 70 0.79 -28.24 27.05
N SER A 71 -0.22 -28.71 26.32
CA SER A 71 -1.59 -28.86 26.83
C SER A 71 -1.72 -29.84 28.00
N LEU A 72 -0.77 -30.78 28.14
CA LEU A 72 -0.72 -31.72 29.25
C LEU A 72 0.02 -31.16 30.47
N LYS A 73 0.71 -30.03 30.33
CA LYS A 73 1.49 -29.39 31.40
C LYS A 73 0.56 -28.93 32.52
N GLU A 74 0.94 -29.23 33.75
CA GLU A 74 0.34 -28.58 34.92
C GLU A 74 0.69 -27.09 34.86
N GLN A 75 -0.33 -26.23 34.70
CA GLN A 75 -0.12 -24.78 34.75
C GLN A 75 0.17 -24.39 36.19
N GLU A 76 1.44 -24.10 36.51
CA GLU A 76 1.72 -23.17 37.59
C GLU A 76 1.18 -21.81 37.15
N GLU A 77 0.34 -21.17 37.97
CA GLU A 77 -0.06 -19.76 37.80
C GLU A 77 1.16 -18.86 38.01
N VAL A 78 2.09 -18.87 37.06
CA VAL A 78 3.09 -17.81 36.96
C VAL A 78 2.35 -16.65 36.29
N VAL A 79 1.77 -15.78 37.11
CA VAL A 79 1.31 -14.45 36.69
C VAL A 79 2.55 -13.65 36.31
N SER A 80 3.13 -13.95 35.15
CA SER A 80 4.10 -13.06 34.53
C SER A 80 3.33 -11.98 33.78
N ASN A 81 3.61 -10.72 34.10
CA ASN A 81 3.14 -9.55 33.36
C ASN A 81 3.90 -9.35 32.03
N ASP A 82 4.73 -10.32 31.62
CA ASP A 82 5.52 -10.20 30.41
C ASP A 82 4.66 -10.30 29.15
N ILE A 83 4.90 -9.37 28.23
CA ILE A 83 4.21 -9.32 26.94
C ILE A 83 4.71 -10.48 26.07
N HIS A 84 3.80 -11.39 25.71
CA HIS A 84 4.09 -12.52 24.83
C HIS A 84 3.46 -12.27 23.46
N MET A 85 4.26 -11.82 22.48
CA MET A 85 3.76 -11.44 21.15
C MET A 85 3.99 -12.54 20.11
N LEU A 86 3.02 -12.70 19.20
CA LEU A 86 3.13 -13.52 18.00
C LEU A 86 3.13 -12.61 16.76
N LEU A 87 4.21 -12.66 15.98
CA LEU A 87 4.41 -11.78 14.83
C LEU A 87 4.26 -12.56 13.52
N PHE A 88 3.50 -12.01 12.57
CA PHE A 88 3.33 -12.54 11.22
C PHE A 88 3.82 -11.52 10.19
N GLY A 89 4.83 -11.88 9.40
CA GLY A 89 5.31 -11.05 8.29
C GLY A 89 4.64 -11.41 6.98
N ASP A 90 4.39 -10.40 6.15
CA ASP A 90 4.16 -10.51 4.70
C ASP A 90 3.12 -11.56 4.26
N PRO A 91 1.87 -11.53 4.75
CA PRO A 91 0.87 -12.50 4.31
C PRO A 91 0.53 -12.41 2.81
N GLN A 92 0.73 -11.24 2.19
CA GLN A 92 0.64 -10.99 0.74
C GLN A 92 -0.53 -11.71 0.04
N ILE A 93 -1.76 -11.42 0.46
CA ILE A 93 -2.97 -12.02 -0.08
C ILE A 93 -3.18 -11.60 -1.55
N ASN A 94 -2.95 -12.55 -2.45
CA ASN A 94 -2.98 -12.37 -3.89
C ASN A 94 -4.39 -12.32 -4.47
N GLY A 95 -4.60 -11.53 -5.51
CA GLY A 95 -5.89 -11.41 -6.19
C GLY A 95 -6.22 -12.47 -7.23
N ASN A 96 -7.50 -12.57 -7.58
CA ASN A 96 -8.01 -13.51 -8.58
C ASN A 96 -8.75 -12.76 -9.70
N TRP A 97 -8.01 -12.31 -10.71
CA TRP A 97 -8.57 -11.68 -11.91
C TRP A 97 -9.26 -12.69 -12.84
N PRO A 98 -10.17 -12.24 -13.73
CA PRO A 98 -10.76 -13.11 -14.75
C PRO A 98 -9.72 -13.87 -15.58
N SER A 99 -8.57 -13.25 -15.85
CA SER A 99 -7.42 -13.83 -16.57
C SER A 99 -6.53 -14.75 -15.72
N THR A 100 -6.67 -14.75 -14.39
CA THR A 100 -5.87 -15.62 -13.51
C THR A 100 -6.17 -17.09 -13.78
N LYS A 101 -5.14 -17.85 -14.17
CA LYS A 101 -5.23 -19.29 -14.44
C LYS A 101 -5.81 -20.05 -13.25
N TYR A 102 -6.61 -21.08 -13.51
CA TYR A 102 -7.23 -21.93 -12.46
C TYR A 102 -6.23 -22.46 -11.44
N ILE A 103 -5.05 -22.93 -11.89
CA ILE A 103 -4.00 -23.44 -10.99
C ILE A 103 -3.54 -22.37 -9.99
N LYS A 104 -3.44 -21.10 -10.42
CA LYS A 104 -3.04 -20.00 -9.53
C LYS A 104 -4.16 -19.62 -8.56
N ARG A 105 -5.42 -19.75 -8.97
CA ARG A 105 -6.56 -19.54 -8.05
C ARG A 105 -6.61 -20.61 -6.96
N LEU A 106 -6.30 -21.86 -7.30
CA LEU A 106 -6.20 -22.96 -6.35
C LEU A 106 -5.02 -22.75 -5.38
N ASP A 107 -3.86 -22.33 -5.90
CA ASP A 107 -2.70 -21.94 -5.09
C ASP A 107 -3.05 -20.80 -4.12
N ASN A 108 -3.66 -19.72 -4.60
CA ASN A 108 -4.12 -18.61 -3.76
C ASN A 108 -5.09 -19.09 -2.66
N TYR A 109 -6.05 -19.96 -3.02
CA TYR A 109 -6.97 -20.55 -2.05
C TYR A 109 -6.23 -21.39 -1.00
N GLY A 110 -5.29 -22.24 -1.41
CA GLY A 110 -4.49 -23.06 -0.50
C GLY A 110 -3.64 -22.21 0.44
N ASN A 111 -2.99 -21.16 -0.09
CA ASN A 111 -2.15 -20.25 0.69
C ASN A 111 -2.96 -19.50 1.76
N ASP A 112 -4.17 -19.02 1.44
CA ASP A 112 -5.05 -18.38 2.43
C ASP A 112 -5.30 -19.30 3.64
N TYR A 113 -5.65 -20.57 3.39
CA TYR A 113 -5.93 -21.55 4.45
C TYR A 113 -4.66 -22.02 5.15
N TYR A 114 -3.53 -22.09 4.44
CA TYR A 114 -2.24 -22.43 5.01
C TYR A 114 -1.80 -21.38 6.05
N LEU A 115 -1.94 -20.09 5.73
CA LEU A 115 -1.67 -19.00 6.67
C LEU A 115 -2.59 -19.09 7.90
N GLY A 116 -3.88 -19.33 7.70
CA GLY A 116 -4.83 -19.55 8.80
C GLY A 116 -4.51 -20.78 9.65
N HIS A 117 -4.01 -21.85 9.04
CA HIS A 117 -3.56 -23.04 9.75
C HIS A 117 -2.35 -22.75 10.64
N ILE A 118 -1.37 -21.98 10.13
CA ILE A 118 -0.21 -21.54 10.94
C ILE A 118 -0.69 -20.71 12.11
N TYR A 119 -1.52 -19.68 11.86
CA TYR A 119 -2.08 -18.85 12.92
C TYR A 119 -2.78 -19.67 14.01
N ASN A 120 -3.72 -20.54 13.63
CA ASN A 120 -4.47 -21.36 14.57
C ASN A 120 -3.60 -22.36 15.34
N THR A 121 -2.54 -22.87 14.71
CA THR A 121 -1.60 -23.78 15.36
C THR A 121 -0.72 -23.03 16.36
N MET A 122 -0.19 -21.87 15.97
CA MET A 122 0.69 -21.06 16.82
C MET A 122 -0.07 -20.41 17.97
N LYS A 123 -1.28 -19.87 17.74
CA LYS A 123 -2.16 -19.34 18.79
C LYS A 123 -2.41 -20.37 19.89
N ARG A 124 -2.78 -21.61 19.51
CA ARG A 124 -3.05 -22.70 20.47
C ARG A 124 -1.80 -23.19 21.21
N ARG A 125 -0.63 -23.17 20.55
CA ARG A 125 0.62 -23.66 21.13
C ARG A 125 1.31 -22.64 22.03
N LEU A 126 1.23 -21.37 21.67
CA LEU A 126 2.03 -20.30 22.26
C LEU A 126 1.24 -19.39 23.20
N ASN A 127 -0.09 -19.46 23.19
CA ASN A 127 -0.98 -18.64 24.01
C ASN A 127 -0.53 -17.17 24.11
N PRO A 128 -0.36 -16.46 22.97
CA PRO A 128 0.17 -15.10 22.97
C PRO A 128 -0.83 -14.12 23.62
N SER A 129 -0.33 -13.04 24.20
CA SER A 129 -1.15 -11.90 24.64
C SER A 129 -1.43 -10.90 23.51
N HIS A 130 -0.53 -10.83 22.52
CA HIS A 130 -0.67 -9.96 21.34
C HIS A 130 -0.33 -10.71 20.06
N VAL A 131 -1.02 -10.41 18.97
CA VAL A 131 -0.71 -10.86 17.62
C VAL A 131 -0.54 -9.63 16.74
N THR A 132 0.54 -9.56 15.98
CA THR A 132 0.79 -8.44 15.07
C THR A 132 1.13 -8.94 13.67
N VAL A 133 0.51 -8.33 12.66
CA VAL A 133 0.89 -8.52 11.26
C VAL A 133 1.77 -7.35 10.82
N MET A 134 2.95 -7.67 10.29
CA MET A 134 4.04 -6.74 10.04
C MET A 134 4.02 -6.20 8.59
N GLY A 135 2.87 -5.67 8.16
CA GLY A 135 2.74 -5.08 6.82
C GLY A 135 2.67 -6.10 5.68
N ASP A 136 2.55 -5.55 4.47
CA ASP A 136 2.41 -6.28 3.21
C ASP A 136 1.32 -7.36 3.26
N LEU A 137 0.16 -6.96 3.78
CA LEU A 137 -1.03 -7.79 3.88
C LEU A 137 -1.54 -8.18 2.51
N PHE A 138 -1.64 -7.22 1.60
CA PHE A 138 -2.03 -7.43 0.22
C PHE A 138 -1.62 -6.23 -0.62
N SER A 139 -1.23 -6.47 -1.87
CA SER A 139 -0.95 -5.35 -2.78
C SER A 139 -2.24 -4.63 -3.17
N SER A 140 -2.50 -3.47 -2.54
CA SER A 140 -3.68 -2.63 -2.82
C SER A 140 -3.49 -1.73 -4.04
N GLN A 141 -2.30 -1.73 -4.63
CA GLN A 141 -1.99 -0.86 -5.74
C GLN A 141 -2.76 -1.28 -6.99
N TRP A 142 -3.44 -0.32 -7.63
CA TRP A 142 -4.16 -0.51 -8.89
C TRP A 142 -5.27 -1.57 -8.86
N ILE A 143 -5.85 -1.85 -7.69
CA ILE A 143 -6.99 -2.76 -7.56
C ILE A 143 -8.30 -2.00 -7.37
N LEU A 144 -9.40 -2.58 -7.86
CA LEU A 144 -10.74 -2.03 -7.65
C LEU A 144 -11.19 -2.24 -6.20
N ASP A 145 -12.07 -1.38 -5.69
CA ASP A 145 -12.66 -1.50 -4.35
C ASP A 145 -13.27 -2.89 -4.08
N SER A 146 -13.86 -3.52 -5.12
CA SER A 146 -14.41 -4.87 -5.04
C SER A 146 -13.34 -5.94 -4.81
N GLU A 147 -12.17 -5.79 -5.44
CA GLU A 147 -11.04 -6.69 -5.27
C GLU A 147 -10.37 -6.47 -3.91
N PHE A 148 -10.25 -5.22 -3.48
CA PHE A 148 -9.80 -4.87 -2.12
C PHE A 148 -10.70 -5.50 -1.06
N TYR A 149 -12.02 -5.38 -1.22
CA TYR A 149 -13.00 -5.99 -0.32
C TYR A 149 -12.86 -7.52 -0.31
N ASN A 150 -12.75 -8.17 -1.47
CA ASN A 150 -12.58 -9.62 -1.56
C ASN A 150 -11.31 -10.11 -0.87
N ARG A 151 -10.20 -9.37 -0.98
CA ARG A 151 -8.93 -9.71 -0.30
C ARG A 151 -9.04 -9.54 1.21
N THR A 152 -9.59 -8.41 1.65
CA THR A 152 -9.84 -8.14 3.07
C THR A 152 -10.76 -9.21 3.68
N TYR A 153 -11.84 -9.56 2.98
CA TYR A 153 -12.75 -10.61 3.41
C TYR A 153 -12.05 -11.95 3.55
N ARG A 154 -11.18 -12.35 2.60
CA ARG A 154 -10.41 -13.59 2.70
C ARG A 154 -9.37 -13.56 3.81
N PHE A 155 -8.68 -12.44 3.98
CA PHE A 155 -7.72 -12.25 5.07
C PHE A 155 -8.41 -12.45 6.43
N GLN A 156 -9.56 -11.81 6.64
CA GLN A 156 -10.33 -11.96 7.87
C GLN A 156 -10.94 -13.37 8.03
N SER A 157 -11.59 -13.90 6.99
CA SER A 157 -12.38 -15.15 7.06
C SER A 157 -11.60 -16.46 6.79
N ARG A 158 -10.32 -16.39 6.43
CA ARG A 158 -9.51 -17.59 6.15
C ARG A 158 -8.23 -17.62 6.94
N VAL A 159 -7.63 -16.45 7.17
CA VAL A 159 -6.39 -16.35 7.95
C VAL A 159 -6.70 -16.15 9.43
N TYR A 160 -7.68 -15.30 9.76
CA TYR A 160 -7.89 -14.81 11.13
C TYR A 160 -9.36 -14.90 11.59
N ASN A 161 -9.93 -16.10 11.51
CA ASN A 161 -11.36 -16.36 11.75
C ASN A 161 -11.90 -16.01 13.14
N ASP A 162 -11.04 -15.99 14.15
CA ASP A 162 -11.40 -15.76 15.55
C ASP A 162 -10.68 -14.53 16.13
N VAL A 163 -10.58 -13.46 15.33
CA VAL A 163 -10.10 -12.16 15.81
C VAL A 163 -11.29 -11.34 16.26
N TYR A 164 -11.36 -11.13 17.58
CA TYR A 164 -12.40 -10.34 18.22
C TYR A 164 -11.83 -8.98 18.60
N ASP A 165 -12.58 -7.92 18.33
CA ASP A 165 -12.26 -6.59 18.83
C ASP A 165 -12.37 -6.59 20.37
N TRP A 166 -11.44 -5.90 21.02
CA TRP A 166 -11.45 -5.69 22.47
C TRP A 166 -12.62 -4.82 22.92
N VAL A 167 -13.25 -4.06 22.01
CA VAL A 167 -14.37 -3.18 22.34
C VAL A 167 -15.64 -3.60 21.60
N TYR A 168 -16.61 -4.11 22.35
CA TYR A 168 -18.00 -4.19 21.87
C TYR A 168 -18.81 -3.02 22.41
N ARG A 169 -19.61 -2.38 21.55
CA ARG A 169 -20.55 -1.31 21.95
C ARG A 169 -21.52 -1.71 23.08
N ASN A 170 -21.73 -3.02 23.29
CA ASN A 170 -22.62 -3.61 24.29
C ASN A 170 -21.91 -4.38 25.43
N ARG A 171 -20.58 -4.37 25.53
CA ARG A 171 -19.86 -4.98 26.67
C ARG A 171 -19.00 -3.95 27.39
N SER A 172 -19.14 -3.87 28.71
CA SER A 172 -18.42 -2.95 29.59
C SER A 172 -16.99 -3.41 29.93
N ILE A 173 -16.58 -4.58 29.44
CA ILE A 173 -15.33 -5.25 29.83
C ILE A 173 -14.63 -5.77 28.56
N PRO A 174 -13.32 -5.48 28.37
CA PRO A 174 -12.56 -6.00 27.23
C PRO A 174 -12.48 -7.53 27.21
N ASN A 175 -12.42 -8.11 26.00
CA ASN A 175 -12.27 -9.56 25.82
C ASN A 175 -10.81 -9.99 26.00
N TYR A 176 -10.39 -10.17 27.26
CA TYR A 176 -9.03 -10.62 27.60
C TYR A 176 -8.77 -12.11 27.30
N ASP A 177 -9.79 -12.88 26.95
CA ASP A 177 -9.66 -14.30 26.59
C ASP A 177 -9.04 -14.48 25.18
N GLN A 178 -8.80 -13.38 24.45
CA GLN A 178 -8.26 -13.36 23.10
C GLN A 178 -7.12 -12.34 22.98
N PRO A 179 -6.05 -12.66 22.22
CA PRO A 179 -4.94 -11.73 22.07
C PRO A 179 -5.35 -10.45 21.33
N LEU A 180 -4.70 -9.33 21.66
CA LEU A 180 -4.84 -8.10 20.87
C LEU A 180 -4.35 -8.36 19.46
N PHE A 181 -5.16 -8.03 18.45
CA PHE A 181 -4.71 -8.07 17.06
C PHE A 181 -4.32 -6.67 16.59
N ILE A 182 -3.06 -6.49 16.18
CA ILE A 182 -2.51 -5.23 15.67
C ILE A 182 -2.13 -5.42 14.21
N ASN A 183 -2.61 -4.53 13.35
CA ASN A 183 -2.26 -4.56 11.94
C ASN A 183 -1.36 -3.38 11.58
N LEU A 184 -0.17 -3.66 11.05
CA LEU A 184 0.71 -2.66 10.47
C LEU A 184 0.54 -2.64 8.95
N THR A 185 0.72 -1.48 8.35
CA THR A 185 0.70 -1.34 6.88
C THR A 185 2.12 -1.35 6.36
N GLY A 186 2.35 -2.11 5.28
CA GLY A 186 3.60 -2.13 4.52
C GLY A 186 3.49 -1.31 3.24
N ASN A 187 4.61 -1.15 2.55
CA ASN A 187 4.70 -0.45 1.27
C ASN A 187 3.79 -1.06 0.19
N HIS A 188 3.56 -2.37 0.19
CA HIS A 188 2.64 -2.98 -0.77
C HIS A 188 1.16 -2.67 -0.45
N ASP A 189 0.81 -2.39 0.80
CA ASP A 189 -0.56 -2.12 1.23
C ASP A 189 -1.06 -0.73 0.82
N ILE A 190 -0.15 0.25 0.79
CA ILE A 190 -0.43 1.64 0.37
C ILE A 190 -0.06 1.89 -1.09
N GLY A 191 0.83 1.07 -1.65
CA GLY A 191 1.33 1.16 -3.03
C GLY A 191 2.65 1.95 -3.15
N TYR A 192 3.24 1.94 -4.34
CA TYR A 192 4.35 2.83 -4.70
C TYR A 192 3.85 3.95 -5.60
N SER A 193 3.89 5.20 -5.14
CA SER A 193 3.64 6.35 -6.00
C SER A 193 4.95 6.95 -6.49
N ASP A 194 4.93 7.46 -7.72
CA ASP A 194 5.91 8.45 -8.15
C ASP A 194 5.82 9.68 -7.24
N GLU A 195 6.96 10.35 -7.04
CA GLU A 195 6.99 11.60 -6.28
C GLU A 195 6.23 12.69 -7.07
N TRP A 196 5.52 13.58 -6.38
CA TRP A 196 4.84 14.72 -6.98
C TRP A 196 5.34 16.02 -6.36
N ARG A 197 5.47 17.04 -7.20
CA ARG A 197 5.87 18.38 -6.78
C ARG A 197 4.81 19.37 -7.26
N ILE A 198 4.24 20.15 -6.35
CA ILE A 198 3.34 21.25 -6.70
C ILE A 198 4.13 22.55 -6.53
N VAL A 199 4.15 23.35 -7.59
CA VAL A 199 4.84 24.65 -7.63
C VAL A 199 3.80 25.72 -7.88
N VAL A 200 3.67 26.66 -6.97
CA VAL A 200 2.86 27.87 -7.18
C VAL A 200 3.82 28.99 -7.54
N LEU A 201 3.71 29.48 -8.76
CA LEU A 201 4.59 30.51 -9.31
C LEU A 201 3.77 31.75 -9.66
N ASP A 202 4.15 32.88 -9.08
CA ASP A 202 3.73 34.17 -9.61
C ASP A 202 4.56 34.50 -10.85
N SER A 203 3.99 34.32 -12.04
CA SER A 203 4.70 34.58 -13.30
C SER A 203 4.70 36.05 -13.70
N LEU A 204 3.84 36.89 -13.09
CA LEU A 204 3.77 38.32 -13.42
C LEU A 204 5.05 39.06 -13.04
N THR A 205 5.75 38.59 -12.01
CA THR A 205 7.06 39.14 -11.60
C THR A 205 8.18 38.80 -12.59
N LEU A 206 7.96 37.87 -13.52
CA LEU A 206 8.91 37.51 -14.56
C LEU A 206 8.63 38.23 -15.89
N GLU A 207 7.49 38.92 -16.00
CA GLU A 207 7.15 39.75 -17.15
C GLU A 207 7.77 41.15 -16.98
N GLY A 208 8.44 41.65 -18.02
CA GLY A 208 9.19 42.92 -17.96
C GLY A 208 8.41 44.15 -18.47
N PRO A 209 8.94 45.37 -18.26
CA PRO A 209 9.98 45.73 -17.29
C PRO A 209 9.39 45.87 -15.87
N ALA A 210 10.10 45.34 -14.87
CA ALA A 210 9.66 45.42 -13.50
C ALA A 210 9.88 46.83 -12.92
N LEU A 211 8.89 47.31 -12.14
CA LEU A 211 9.04 48.54 -11.37
C LEU A 211 10.04 48.39 -10.22
N GLN A 212 10.15 47.17 -9.68
CA GLN A 212 11.04 46.80 -8.58
C GLN A 212 11.73 45.47 -8.93
N GLU A 213 13.03 45.53 -9.20
CA GLU A 213 13.83 44.37 -9.59
C GLU A 213 13.92 43.31 -8.48
N GLU A 214 13.70 43.70 -7.22
CA GLU A 214 13.76 42.79 -6.07
C GLU A 214 12.75 41.65 -6.18
N PHE A 215 11.55 41.89 -6.72
CA PHE A 215 10.53 40.86 -6.90
C PHE A 215 10.88 39.87 -8.02
N VAL A 216 11.53 40.38 -9.08
CA VAL A 216 12.06 39.55 -10.17
C VAL A 216 13.13 38.63 -9.62
N ASN A 217 14.11 39.20 -8.91
CA ASN A 217 15.23 38.46 -8.32
C ASN A 217 14.76 37.43 -7.28
N TYR A 218 13.76 37.76 -6.48
CA TYR A 218 13.17 36.82 -5.52
C TYR A 218 12.54 35.61 -6.23
N THR A 219 11.79 35.86 -7.30
CA THR A 219 11.13 34.80 -8.08
C THR A 219 12.16 33.91 -8.79
N TRP A 220 13.21 34.50 -9.35
CA TRP A 220 14.35 33.75 -9.91
C TRP A 220 15.09 32.94 -8.84
N SER A 221 15.35 33.52 -7.67
CA SER A 221 16.00 32.81 -6.56
C SER A 221 15.19 31.60 -6.10
N PHE A 222 13.86 31.70 -6.11
CA PHE A 222 12.97 30.56 -5.84
C PHE A 222 13.12 29.46 -6.90
N LEU A 223 13.07 29.82 -8.19
CA LEU A 223 13.21 28.85 -9.30
C LEU A 223 14.59 28.17 -9.30
N GLU A 224 15.66 28.92 -9.04
CA GLU A 224 17.02 28.38 -8.94
C GLU A 224 17.18 27.45 -7.74
N ASN A 225 16.63 27.83 -6.57
CA ASN A 225 16.63 26.97 -5.40
C ASN A 225 15.87 25.66 -5.69
N LEU A 226 14.70 25.76 -6.33
CA LEU A 226 13.88 24.61 -6.73
C LEU A 226 14.59 23.66 -7.72
N ARG A 227 15.43 24.21 -8.61
CA ARG A 227 16.21 23.44 -9.60
C ARG A 227 17.45 22.81 -8.99
N ASP A 228 18.21 23.59 -8.21
CA ASP A 228 19.61 23.27 -7.87
C ASP A 228 19.81 22.83 -6.42
N ARG A 229 18.89 23.16 -5.50
CA ARG A 229 19.06 22.92 -4.06
C ARG A 229 17.96 22.04 -3.46
N GLU A 230 16.70 22.37 -3.69
CA GLU A 230 15.52 21.64 -3.21
C GLU A 230 15.27 20.40 -4.09
N ASN A 231 15.80 19.27 -3.66
CA ASN A 231 15.71 17.97 -4.34
C ASN A 231 16.17 18.06 -5.82
N PRO A 232 17.47 18.32 -6.07
CA PRO A 232 18.03 18.53 -7.41
C PRO A 232 17.91 17.32 -8.33
N ASN A 233 17.66 16.14 -7.75
CA ASN A 233 17.50 14.88 -8.47
C ASN A 233 16.03 14.43 -8.56
N PHE A 234 15.07 15.33 -8.35
CA PHE A 234 13.65 15.00 -8.45
C PHE A 234 13.32 14.33 -9.79
N LYS A 235 12.73 13.13 -9.70
CA LYS A 235 12.34 12.29 -10.85
C LYS A 235 10.82 12.25 -11.03
N GLY A 236 10.09 12.80 -10.10
CA GLY A 236 8.63 12.84 -10.09
C GLY A 236 8.02 13.83 -11.07
N SER A 237 6.69 13.85 -11.12
CA SER A 237 5.92 14.79 -11.95
C SER A 237 5.73 16.13 -11.25
N THR A 238 5.80 17.23 -12.01
CA THR A 238 5.56 18.58 -11.48
C THR A 238 4.21 19.14 -11.95
N ILE A 239 3.43 19.67 -11.00
CA ILE A 239 2.23 20.47 -11.26
C ILE A 239 2.62 21.93 -11.06
N LEU A 240 2.65 22.71 -12.13
CA LEU A 240 2.90 24.15 -12.07
C LEU A 240 1.56 24.90 -12.08
N LEU A 241 1.31 25.68 -11.03
CA LEU A 241 0.17 26.57 -10.92
C LEU A 241 0.66 28.01 -11.11
N THR A 242 0.14 28.70 -12.11
CA THR A 242 0.45 30.13 -12.33
C THR A 242 -0.73 30.86 -12.94
N HIS A 243 -0.78 32.19 -12.87
CA HIS A 243 -1.94 32.93 -13.36
C HIS A 243 -1.90 33.12 -14.88
N VAL A 244 -0.76 33.57 -15.41
CA VAL A 244 -0.60 33.93 -16.83
C VAL A 244 -0.21 32.69 -17.65
N PRO A 245 -0.93 32.37 -18.74
CA PRO A 245 -0.58 31.29 -19.65
C PRO A 245 0.79 31.44 -20.29
N MET A 246 1.42 30.31 -20.58
CA MET A 246 2.69 30.29 -21.28
C MET A 246 2.53 30.73 -22.75
N TYR A 247 3.59 31.29 -23.32
CA TYR A 247 3.58 31.82 -24.68
C TYR A 247 3.17 30.79 -25.75
N LYS A 248 2.24 31.18 -26.64
CA LYS A 248 1.73 30.40 -27.78
C LYS A 248 1.70 31.23 -29.06
N LYS A 249 1.74 30.54 -30.21
CA LYS A 249 1.51 31.20 -31.50
C LYS A 249 0.04 31.64 -31.63
N ALA A 250 -0.18 32.80 -32.24
CA ALA A 250 -1.52 33.27 -32.56
C ALA A 250 -2.31 32.23 -33.35
N GLY A 251 -3.60 32.08 -33.03
CA GLY A 251 -4.50 31.11 -33.65
C GLY A 251 -4.42 29.67 -33.08
N LEU A 252 -3.48 29.37 -32.17
CA LEU A 252 -3.46 28.06 -31.48
C LEU A 252 -4.50 27.99 -30.36
N CYS A 253 -4.56 29.05 -29.55
CA CYS A 253 -5.69 29.40 -28.70
C CYS A 253 -6.28 30.70 -29.26
N ARG A 254 -7.33 31.27 -28.63
CA ARG A 254 -7.76 32.64 -28.99
C ARG A 254 -6.57 33.61 -28.88
N ASP A 255 -6.60 34.64 -29.72
CA ASP A 255 -5.48 35.58 -29.93
C ASP A 255 -4.75 35.90 -28.63
N GLY A 256 -3.44 35.65 -28.66
CA GLY A 256 -2.60 35.64 -27.47
C GLY A 256 -2.63 36.97 -26.73
N PRO A 257 -2.28 36.98 -25.43
CA PRO A 257 -2.08 38.21 -24.68
C PRO A 257 -1.24 39.21 -25.49
N GLU A 258 -1.65 40.48 -25.50
CA GLU A 258 -0.94 41.54 -26.23
C GLU A 258 0.43 41.79 -25.58
N HIS A 259 1.44 40.99 -25.93
CA HIS A 259 2.82 41.23 -25.52
C HIS A 259 3.44 42.28 -26.45
N LYS A 260 3.45 43.54 -26.03
CA LYS A 260 4.31 44.56 -26.62
C LYS A 260 5.72 44.41 -26.05
N TYR A 261 6.52 43.55 -26.66
CA TYR A 261 7.95 43.52 -26.38
C TYR A 261 8.57 44.84 -26.84
N TYR A 262 9.28 45.52 -25.94
CA TYR A 262 10.29 46.47 -26.36
C TYR A 262 11.32 45.70 -27.21
N ILE A 263 11.67 46.25 -28.37
CA ILE A 263 12.44 45.60 -29.43
C ILE A 263 13.77 45.07 -28.86
N ASN A 264 14.09 43.80 -29.16
CA ASN A 264 15.31 43.03 -28.83
C ASN A 264 15.42 42.45 -27.40
N ASN A 265 14.68 41.39 -27.07
CA ASN A 265 15.07 40.47 -25.99
C ASN A 265 14.91 39.00 -26.40
N GLU A 266 15.79 38.14 -25.86
CA GLU A 266 15.81 36.68 -26.05
C GLU A 266 14.72 35.98 -25.22
N LYS A 267 14.26 34.80 -25.66
CA LYS A 267 13.27 34.00 -24.92
C LYS A 267 13.87 33.47 -23.62
N GLU A 268 13.12 33.57 -22.53
CA GLU A 268 13.57 33.14 -21.20
C GLU A 268 13.84 31.62 -21.11
N PRO A 269 14.97 31.18 -20.51
CA PRO A 269 15.47 29.80 -20.58
C PRO A 269 14.82 28.79 -19.61
N TYR A 270 13.82 29.17 -18.81
CA TYR A 270 13.25 28.31 -17.75
C TYR A 270 12.35 27.17 -18.26
N LYS A 271 12.20 26.99 -19.58
CA LYS A 271 11.35 25.94 -20.14
C LYS A 271 11.94 24.52 -20.04
N ASN A 272 13.12 24.31 -19.48
CA ASN A 272 13.79 23.00 -19.42
C ASN A 272 13.22 22.05 -18.33
N GLY A 273 11.94 21.69 -18.43
CA GLY A 273 11.27 20.75 -17.52
C GLY A 273 11.25 19.29 -17.99
N LYS A 274 11.15 18.37 -17.04
CA LYS A 274 10.72 16.97 -17.22
C LYS A 274 9.18 16.89 -17.22
N SER A 275 8.61 15.68 -17.29
CA SER A 275 7.16 15.39 -17.19
C SER A 275 6.38 16.28 -16.21
N GLY A 276 5.22 16.79 -16.64
CA GLY A 276 4.39 17.63 -15.79
C GLY A 276 3.14 18.21 -16.47
N ILE A 277 2.34 18.92 -15.68
CA ILE A 277 1.17 19.67 -16.12
C ILE A 277 1.24 21.12 -15.62
N ILE A 278 0.85 22.06 -16.47
CA ILE A 278 0.74 23.47 -16.14
C ILE A 278 -0.75 23.82 -16.08
N LEU A 279 -1.21 24.43 -15.00
CA LEU A 279 -2.57 24.94 -14.86
C LEU A 279 -2.53 26.46 -14.75
N THR A 280 -3.27 27.13 -15.64
CA THR A 280 -3.28 28.60 -15.74
C THR A 280 -4.70 29.17 -15.88
N GLY A 281 -4.80 30.51 -15.91
CA GLY A 281 -6.06 31.24 -16.08
C GLY A 281 -5.88 32.45 -16.99
N HIS A 282 -6.30 33.63 -16.53
CA HIS A 282 -6.12 34.93 -17.19
C HIS A 282 -6.90 35.15 -18.51
N ASP A 283 -6.83 34.24 -19.48
CA ASP A 283 -7.38 34.46 -20.83
C ASP A 283 -8.92 34.39 -20.91
N HIS A 284 -9.56 34.03 -19.80
CA HIS A 284 -11.01 33.88 -19.61
C HIS A 284 -11.73 32.83 -20.48
N GLU A 285 -11.19 32.45 -21.64
CA GLU A 285 -11.82 31.56 -22.63
C GLU A 285 -11.46 30.08 -22.46
N GLY A 286 -10.37 29.83 -21.74
CA GLY A 286 -9.79 28.51 -21.56
C GLY A 286 -9.12 27.95 -22.81
N CYS A 287 -8.13 27.08 -22.60
CA CYS A 287 -7.37 26.44 -23.67
C CYS A 287 -6.71 25.16 -23.16
N ASP A 288 -6.64 24.15 -24.01
CA ASP A 288 -5.95 22.88 -23.76
C ASP A 288 -4.95 22.67 -24.89
N ASP A 289 -3.67 22.54 -24.54
CA ASP A 289 -2.57 22.37 -25.49
C ASP A 289 -1.37 21.66 -24.84
N TRP A 290 -0.40 21.36 -25.70
CA TRP A 290 0.80 20.63 -25.37
C TRP A 290 2.02 21.42 -25.82
N TYR A 291 3.00 21.56 -24.94
CA TYR A 291 4.36 21.97 -25.28
C TYR A 291 5.17 20.74 -25.64
N ASN A 292 5.70 20.72 -26.85
CA ASN A 292 6.58 19.66 -27.36
C ASN A 292 8.00 20.20 -27.52
N TYR A 293 9.01 19.44 -27.07
CA TYR A 293 10.41 19.84 -27.19
C TYR A 293 11.01 19.34 -28.50
N ILE A 294 11.19 20.24 -29.46
CA ILE A 294 11.60 19.92 -30.83
C ILE A 294 12.78 20.82 -31.20
N ASN A 295 13.91 20.22 -31.61
CA ASN A 295 15.12 20.93 -32.04
C ASN A 295 15.64 21.96 -31.01
N GLY A 296 15.59 21.63 -29.72
CA GLY A 296 16.05 22.52 -28.65
C GLY A 296 15.02 23.57 -28.18
N GLU A 297 13.85 23.67 -28.81
CA GLU A 297 12.81 24.63 -28.45
C GLU A 297 11.50 23.98 -27.99
N TRP A 298 10.78 24.65 -27.09
CA TRP A 298 9.41 24.26 -26.74
C TRP A 298 8.40 24.91 -27.67
N ILE A 299 7.64 24.07 -28.37
CA ILE A 299 6.64 24.49 -29.36
C ILE A 299 5.26 24.00 -28.90
N ALA A 300 4.33 24.95 -28.75
CA ALA A 300 2.95 24.66 -28.40
C ALA A 300 2.16 24.09 -29.60
N SER A 301 1.36 23.04 -29.38
CA SER A 301 0.43 22.47 -30.35
C SER A 301 -0.78 21.81 -29.68
N LYS A 302 -1.85 21.53 -30.44
CA LYS A 302 -3.04 20.84 -29.92
C LYS A 302 -2.84 19.36 -29.64
N GLU A 303 -1.82 18.77 -30.26
CA GLU A 303 -1.53 17.36 -30.16
C GLU A 303 -0.15 17.13 -29.55
N LYS A 304 -0.02 16.00 -28.86
CA LYS A 304 1.25 15.48 -28.38
C LYS A 304 2.07 14.97 -29.57
N GLN A 305 3.33 15.38 -29.66
CA GLN A 305 4.26 14.91 -30.68
C GLN A 305 5.35 14.06 -30.04
N SER A 306 5.93 13.13 -30.82
CA SER A 306 7.12 12.39 -30.38
C SER A 306 8.32 13.34 -30.42
N ALA A 307 8.65 13.87 -29.25
CA ALA A 307 9.68 14.87 -29.01
C ALA A 307 10.90 14.24 -28.31
N GLU A 308 12.03 14.95 -28.31
CA GLU A 308 13.25 14.55 -27.60
C GLU A 308 13.05 14.50 -26.08
N ARG A 309 12.02 15.18 -25.58
CA ARG A 309 11.57 15.15 -24.18
C ARG A 309 10.08 14.87 -24.11
N GLU A 310 9.62 14.46 -22.94
CA GLU A 310 8.18 14.33 -22.69
C GLU A 310 7.47 15.67 -22.86
N SER A 311 6.38 15.65 -23.63
CA SER A 311 5.53 16.82 -23.82
C SER A 311 4.85 17.21 -22.51
N VAL A 312 4.77 18.51 -22.27
CA VAL A 312 4.12 19.10 -21.09
C VAL A 312 2.74 19.60 -21.50
N ARG A 313 1.70 19.21 -20.77
CA ARG A 313 0.34 19.70 -21.03
C ARG A 313 0.11 21.01 -20.30
N GLU A 314 -0.50 21.98 -20.95
CA GLU A 314 -1.03 23.17 -20.29
C GLU A 314 -2.55 23.23 -20.43
N VAL A 315 -3.22 23.49 -19.31
CA VAL A 315 -4.65 23.74 -19.27
C VAL A 315 -4.90 25.12 -18.71
N VAL A 316 -5.33 26.03 -19.59
CA VAL A 316 -5.88 27.34 -19.22
C VAL A 316 -7.33 27.13 -18.84
N VAL A 317 -7.68 27.40 -17.58
CA VAL A 317 -9.04 27.25 -17.07
C VAL A 317 -9.89 28.43 -17.52
N ARG A 318 -11.04 28.15 -18.12
CA ARG A 318 -12.01 29.18 -18.51
C ARG A 318 -12.56 29.91 -17.29
N ALA A 319 -12.72 31.23 -17.39
CA ALA A 319 -13.17 32.06 -16.28
C ALA A 319 -14.59 31.70 -15.84
N MET A 320 -14.82 31.72 -14.53
CA MET A 320 -16.13 31.51 -13.89
C MET A 320 -17.10 32.69 -14.06
N MET A 321 -16.66 33.77 -14.71
CA MET A 321 -17.52 34.92 -15.01
C MET A 321 -18.62 34.47 -15.97
N GLY A 322 -19.85 34.94 -15.74
CA GLY A 322 -21.04 34.44 -16.44
C GLY A 322 -21.00 34.58 -17.96
N GLU A 323 -20.23 35.54 -18.50
CA GLU A 323 -20.06 35.73 -19.95
C GLU A 323 -19.17 34.67 -20.62
N PHE A 324 -18.42 33.90 -19.83
CA PHE A 324 -17.52 32.84 -20.31
C PHE A 324 -18.00 31.44 -19.88
N ASP A 325 -19.23 31.27 -19.43
CA ASP A 325 -19.86 29.97 -19.08
C ASP A 325 -19.18 29.11 -17.99
N GLY A 326 -18.02 29.53 -17.44
CA GLY A 326 -17.32 28.86 -16.35
C GLY A 326 -16.72 27.50 -16.67
N GLN A 327 -15.52 27.23 -16.16
CA GLN A 327 -15.00 25.88 -16.03
C GLN A 327 -14.48 25.64 -14.61
N THR A 328 -14.91 24.54 -14.02
CA THR A 328 -14.31 23.98 -12.81
C THR A 328 -13.81 22.58 -13.13
N GLY A 329 -12.65 22.23 -12.57
CA GLY A 329 -11.96 20.97 -12.78
C GLY A 329 -11.28 20.49 -11.49
N ILE A 330 -11.16 19.18 -11.30
CA ILE A 330 -10.52 18.57 -10.12
C ILE A 330 -9.22 17.90 -10.55
N LEU A 331 -8.01 18.41 -10.27
CA LEU A 331 -6.77 17.69 -10.60
C LEU A 331 -6.52 16.45 -9.71
N THR A 332 -5.79 15.48 -10.24
CA THR A 332 -5.77 14.08 -9.80
C THR A 332 -4.42 13.45 -9.96
N GLY A 333 -3.84 13.07 -8.84
CA GLY A 333 -2.69 12.18 -8.80
C GLY A 333 -2.86 11.23 -7.63
N ILE A 334 -2.19 10.10 -7.68
CA ILE A 334 -1.91 9.33 -6.47
C ILE A 334 -0.82 10.12 -5.76
N LEU A 335 -1.14 10.76 -4.63
CA LEU A 335 -0.15 11.43 -3.79
C LEU A 335 0.14 10.51 -2.61
N MET A 336 1.39 10.08 -2.48
CA MET A 336 1.83 9.34 -1.31
C MET A 336 2.51 10.29 -0.34
N MET A 337 1.77 10.72 0.68
CA MET A 337 2.31 11.52 1.77
C MET A 337 2.82 10.56 2.85
N LEU A 338 4.14 10.43 2.98
CA LEU A 338 4.75 9.64 4.04
C LEU A 338 4.61 10.41 5.37
N VAL A 339 3.55 10.14 6.13
CA VAL A 339 3.36 10.70 7.47
C VAL A 339 4.06 9.77 8.47
N ILE A 340 5.18 10.21 9.05
CA ILE A 340 5.94 9.45 10.07
C ILE A 340 5.14 9.29 11.41
N LEU A 341 3.90 9.75 11.48
CA LEU A 341 3.01 9.60 12.62
C LEU A 341 1.59 9.15 12.19
N GLY A 342 1.42 7.83 12.03
CA GLY A 342 0.20 7.12 12.42
C GLY A 342 -1.11 7.32 11.63
N ILE A 343 -1.17 8.12 10.57
CA ILE A 343 -2.34 8.18 9.68
C ILE A 343 -1.88 8.26 8.22
N SER A 344 -2.07 7.17 7.47
CA SER A 344 -1.91 7.17 6.02
C SER A 344 -3.22 7.63 5.38
N ILE A 345 -3.20 8.79 4.72
CA ILE A 345 -4.33 9.30 3.93
C ILE A 345 -3.95 9.10 2.45
N SER A 346 -4.55 8.10 1.80
CA SER A 346 -4.50 7.99 0.34
C SER A 346 -5.64 8.82 -0.24
N VAL A 347 -5.32 9.95 -0.88
CA VAL A 347 -6.32 10.78 -1.56
C VAL A 347 -6.38 10.33 -3.02
N THR A 348 -7.48 9.70 -3.40
CA THR A 348 -7.83 9.48 -4.81
C THR A 348 -8.72 10.64 -5.26
N ALA A 349 -8.31 11.41 -6.27
CA ALA A 349 -9.17 12.39 -6.91
C ALA A 349 -9.36 12.04 -8.41
N ARG A 350 -10.41 12.56 -9.08
CA ARG A 350 -10.75 12.36 -10.52
C ARG A 350 -10.90 13.71 -11.27
N LEU A 351 -10.31 13.88 -12.48
CA LEU A 351 -10.41 15.10 -13.31
C LEU A 351 -11.72 15.12 -14.05
N LEU A 352 -12.69 15.78 -13.41
CA LEU A 352 -14.00 16.08 -13.96
C LEU A 352 -14.08 17.55 -14.25
N PHE A 353 -14.17 17.91 -15.53
CA PHE A 353 -14.57 19.26 -15.94
C PHE A 353 -16.08 19.31 -16.08
N ASN A 354 -16.74 20.22 -15.35
CA ASN A 354 -18.13 20.57 -15.61
C ASN A 354 -18.16 21.78 -16.54
N THR A 355 -18.75 21.63 -17.72
CA THR A 355 -19.01 22.74 -18.64
C THR A 355 -20.42 23.25 -18.38
N GLY A 356 -20.65 24.57 -18.42
CA GLY A 356 -21.91 25.25 -18.09
C GLY A 356 -23.19 24.78 -18.82
N GLY A 357 -23.13 23.74 -19.65
CA GLY A 357 -24.26 23.06 -20.29
C GLY A 357 -24.65 21.70 -19.67
N GLY A 358 -24.11 21.33 -18.50
CA GLY A 358 -24.47 20.05 -17.84
C GLY A 358 -23.82 18.80 -18.44
N GLN A 359 -22.80 18.95 -19.29
CA GLN A 359 -21.97 17.84 -19.75
C GLN A 359 -20.63 17.83 -19.00
N ALA A 360 -20.41 16.76 -18.25
CA ALA A 360 -19.13 16.43 -17.66
C ALA A 360 -18.26 15.72 -18.70
N LYS A 361 -17.08 16.27 -19.02
CA LYS A 361 -16.08 15.58 -19.84
C LYS A 361 -15.04 14.91 -18.93
N LEU A 362 -14.90 13.59 -19.09
CA LEU A 362 -13.80 12.82 -18.51
C LEU A 362 -12.57 13.01 -19.40
N LEU A 363 -11.47 13.50 -18.83
CA LEU A 363 -10.18 13.64 -19.52
C LEU A 363 -9.17 12.69 -18.86
N TYR A 364 -8.68 11.73 -19.63
CA TYR A 364 -7.62 10.82 -19.21
C TYR A 364 -6.27 11.53 -19.37
N LEU A 365 -5.41 11.47 -18.36
CA LEU A 365 -4.01 11.93 -18.38
C LEU A 365 -3.09 10.80 -18.83
#